data_AF-A0A345ZLL6-F1
#
_entry.id   AF-A0A345ZLL6-F1
#
_cell.length_a   1.000
_cell.length_b   1.000
_cell.length_c   1.000
_cell.angle_alpha   90.00
_cell.angle_beta   90.00
_cell.angle_gamma   90.00
#
_symmetry.space_group_name_H-M   'P 1'
#
loop_
_entity.id
_entity.type
_entity.pdbx_description
1 polymer ?
#
loop_
_entity_poly.entity_id
_entity_poly.type
_entity_poly.pdbx_seq_one_letter_code
_entity_poly.pdbx_strand_id
1 'polypeptide(L)'
;MGRSSMAQGLLHWTRWRGRLRRRDFLLRLVIATAVFTVLFVFLDRVVSESSTLLLYPPYFTVLASLFARRLHDQARSAWWLLVPIIPVLGPLILAWRLLITPSTHGANQYGDDPRLRGYDYLQVAIHEPA
;
A
#
# COMPACT_ATOMS: atom_id res chain seq x y z
N MET A 1 -19.22 7.90 20.48
CA MET A 1 -19.36 8.37 19.08
C MET A 1 -18.70 7.37 18.13
N GLY A 2 -19.47 6.38 17.65
CA GLY A 2 -18.98 5.39 16.69
C GLY A 2 -18.88 6.01 15.30
N ARG A 3 -17.66 6.20 14.79
CA ARG A 3 -17.44 6.58 13.39
C ARG A 3 -18.00 5.48 12.49
N SER A 4 -18.95 5.85 11.62
CA SER A 4 -19.63 4.96 10.67
C SER A 4 -18.65 4.04 9.94
N SER A 5 -19.02 2.75 9.81
CA SER A 5 -18.19 1.68 9.23
C SER A 5 -17.67 2.00 7.82
N MET A 6 -18.42 2.78 7.04
CA MET A 6 -18.01 3.24 5.70
C MET A 6 -16.82 4.19 5.72
N ALA A 7 -16.75 5.11 6.69
CA ALA A 7 -15.60 6.01 6.85
C ALA A 7 -14.34 5.24 7.25
N GLN A 8 -14.49 4.20 8.07
CA GLN A 8 -13.38 3.30 8.42
C GLN A 8 -12.89 2.50 7.21
N GLY A 9 -13.81 2.15 6.30
CA GLY A 9 -13.56 1.59 4.98
C GLY A 9 -12.71 2.51 4.11
N LEU A 10 -13.13 3.72 3.78
CA LEU A 10 -12.31 4.63 2.95
C LEU A 10 -10.94 4.94 3.60
N LEU A 11 -10.91 5.10 4.92
CA LEU A 11 -9.67 5.30 5.67
C LEU A 11 -8.67 4.14 5.50
N HIS A 12 -9.09 2.89 5.26
CA HIS A 12 -8.12 1.80 5.13
C HIS A 12 -7.28 1.90 3.84
N TRP A 13 -7.84 2.49 2.78
CA TRP A 13 -7.15 2.69 1.50
C TRP A 13 -6.10 3.81 1.59
N THR A 14 -6.38 4.90 2.31
CA THR A 14 -5.52 6.09 2.41
C THR A 14 -4.75 6.25 3.73
N ARG A 15 -4.72 5.21 4.58
CA ARG A 15 -3.88 5.18 5.80
C ARG A 15 -2.40 5.31 5.44
N TRP A 16 -1.72 6.29 6.06
CA TRP A 16 -0.27 6.51 5.89
C TRP A 16 0.60 5.69 6.84
N ARG A 17 0.03 5.26 7.97
CA ARG A 17 0.73 4.48 9.00
C ARG A 17 0.50 2.98 8.84
N GLY A 18 1.47 2.21 9.33
CA GLY A 18 1.44 0.75 9.33
C GLY A 18 2.21 0.12 8.16
N ARG A 19 2.12 -1.20 8.11
CA ARG A 19 2.84 -2.06 7.15
C ARG A 19 1.85 -2.80 6.26
N LEU A 20 2.26 -3.07 5.01
CA LEU A 20 1.45 -3.78 4.04
C LEU A 20 2.25 -4.93 3.44
N ARG A 21 1.74 -6.15 3.60
CA ARG A 21 2.36 -7.35 3.04
C ARG A 21 2.37 -7.25 1.51
N ARG A 22 3.42 -7.77 0.87
CA ARG A 22 3.60 -7.73 -0.60
C ARG A 22 2.38 -8.18 -1.40
N ARG A 23 1.72 -9.28 -1.00
CA ARG A 23 0.51 -9.77 -1.69
C ARG A 23 -0.65 -8.76 -1.63
N ASP A 24 -0.90 -8.19 -0.46
CA ASP A 24 -2.00 -7.24 -0.24
C ASP A 24 -1.69 -5.92 -0.92
N PHE A 25 -0.41 -5.53 -0.94
CA PHE A 25 0.09 -4.41 -1.72
C PHE A 25 -0.19 -4.58 -3.22
N LEU A 26 0.20 -5.71 -3.81
CA LEU A 26 -0.02 -5.98 -5.24
C LEU A 26 -1.51 -6.02 -5.58
N LEU A 27 -2.34 -6.70 -4.79
CA LEU A 27 -3.78 -6.76 -5.01
C LEU A 27 -4.43 -5.37 -4.97
N ARG A 28 -4.10 -4.56 -3.95
CA ARG A 28 -4.62 -3.19 -3.84
C ARG A 28 -4.13 -2.28 -4.95
N LEU A 29 -2.89 -2.45 -5.39
CA LEU A 29 -2.33 -1.72 -6.52
C LEU A 29 -3.10 -2.04 -7.80
N VAL A 30 -3.29 -3.33 -8.11
CA VAL A 30 -4.04 -3.77 -9.30
C VAL A 30 -5.49 -3.26 -9.25
N ILE A 31 -6.17 -3.38 -8.11
CA ILE A 31 -7.55 -2.88 -7.97
C ILE A 31 -7.60 -1.37 -8.18
N ALA A 32 -6.71 -0.60 -7.54
CA ALA A 32 -6.69 0.86 -7.68
C ALA A 32 -6.41 1.29 -9.12
N THR A 33 -5.46 0.63 -9.80
CA THR A 33 -5.15 0.90 -11.20
C THR A 33 -6.30 0.52 -12.12
N ALA A 34 -6.95 -0.64 -11.91
CA ALA A 34 -8.09 -1.06 -12.71
C ALA A 34 -9.26 -0.09 -12.59
N VAL A 35 -9.61 0.33 -11.36
CA VAL A 35 -10.67 1.33 -11.13
C VAL A 35 -10.32 2.66 -11.80
N PHE A 36 -9.08 3.13 -11.68
CA PHE A 36 -8.62 4.34 -12.36
C PHE A 36 -8.76 4.22 -13.88
N THR A 37 -8.30 3.12 -14.48
CA THR A 37 -8.37 2.90 -15.93
C THR A 37 -9.81 2.87 -16.44
N VAL A 38 -10.71 2.18 -15.74
CA VAL A 38 -12.14 2.13 -16.13
C VAL A 38 -12.76 3.52 -16.09
N LEU A 39 -12.55 4.27 -15.01
CA LEU A 39 -13.08 5.63 -14.86
C LEU A 39 -12.44 6.60 -15.86
N PHE A 40 -11.15 6.45 -16.14
CA PHE A 40 -10.43 7.26 -17.12
C PHE A 40 -11.02 7.09 -18.51
N VAL A 41 -11.16 5.85 -18.98
CA VAL A 41 -11.75 5.55 -20.29
C VAL A 41 -13.20 6.02 -20.36
N PHE A 42 -13.97 5.84 -19.28
CA PHE A 42 -15.34 6.34 -19.24
C PHE A 42 -15.42 7.86 -19.39
N LEU A 43 -14.65 8.62 -18.59
CA LEU A 43 -14.65 10.07 -18.64
C LEU A 43 -14.14 10.62 -19.98
N ASP A 44 -13.08 10.03 -20.53
CA ASP A 44 -12.53 10.37 -21.84
C ASP A 44 -13.56 10.21 -22.96
N ARG A 45 -14.30 9.09 -22.96
CA ARG A 45 -15.21 8.74 -24.06
C ARG A 45 -16.61 9.34 -23.94
N VAL A 46 -17.08 9.61 -22.72
CA VAL A 46 -18.46 10.04 -22.48
C VAL A 46 -18.55 11.52 -22.15
N VAL A 47 -17.52 12.09 -21.51
CA VAL A 47 -17.56 13.46 -20.98
C VAL A 47 -16.61 14.36 -21.78
N SER A 48 -15.31 14.21 -21.56
CA SER A 48 -14.25 14.92 -22.28
C SER A 48 -12.87 14.48 -21.76
N GLU A 49 -11.85 14.62 -22.59
CA GLU A 49 -10.46 14.38 -22.19
C GLU A 49 -10.06 15.22 -20.96
N SER A 50 -10.44 16.50 -20.91
CA SER A 50 -10.08 17.39 -19.79
C SER A 50 -10.69 16.97 -18.45
N SER A 51 -11.83 16.27 -18.46
CA SER A 51 -12.48 15.79 -17.22
C SER A 51 -11.66 14.70 -16.50
N THR A 52 -10.79 13.98 -17.22
CA THR A 52 -9.90 12.96 -16.64
C THR A 52 -8.92 13.53 -15.61
N LEU A 53 -8.63 14.83 -15.68
CA LEU A 53 -7.76 15.53 -14.73
C LEU A 53 -8.22 15.38 -13.27
N LEU A 54 -9.53 15.23 -13.05
CA LEU A 54 -10.14 15.05 -11.74
C LEU A 54 -9.76 13.71 -11.07
N LEU A 55 -9.35 12.70 -11.85
CA LEU A 55 -9.01 11.37 -11.33
C LEU A 55 -7.58 11.29 -10.77
N TYR A 56 -6.67 12.14 -11.24
CA TYR A 56 -5.26 12.04 -10.84
C TYR A 56 -5.03 12.29 -9.35
N PRO A 57 -5.54 13.37 -8.72
CA PRO A 57 -5.29 13.62 -7.30
C PRO A 57 -5.68 12.46 -6.37
N PRO A 58 -6.90 11.90 -6.43
CA PRO A 58 -7.25 10.77 -5.56
C PRO A 58 -6.42 9.52 -5.90
N TYR A 59 -6.16 9.24 -7.18
CA TYR A 59 -5.34 8.09 -7.57
C TYR A 59 -3.91 8.17 -7.04
N PHE A 60 -3.25 9.32 -7.18
CA PHE A 60 -1.91 9.53 -6.66
C PHE A 60 -1.85 9.45 -5.13
N THR A 61 -2.86 9.94 -4.40
CA THR A 61 -2.89 9.80 -2.94
C THR A 61 -2.99 8.33 -2.50
N VAL A 62 -3.76 7.52 -3.21
CA VAL A 62 -3.86 6.07 -2.96
C VAL A 62 -2.53 5.38 -3.26
N LEU A 63 -1.91 5.66 -4.41
CA LEU A 63 -0.60 5.09 -4.77
C LEU A 63 0.48 5.46 -3.75
N ALA A 64 0.57 6.73 -3.37
CA ALA A 64 1.54 7.21 -2.39
C ALA A 64 1.36 6.53 -1.03
N SER A 65 0.11 6.36 -0.57
CA SER A 65 -0.21 5.62 0.66
C SER A 65 0.18 4.14 0.58
N LEU A 66 -0.04 3.49 -0.56
CA LEU A 66 0.33 2.08 -0.75
C LEU A 66 1.86 1.93 -0.78
N PHE A 67 2.58 2.76 -1.54
CA PHE A 67 4.03 2.69 -1.65
C PHE A 67 4.71 3.05 -0.33
N ALA A 68 4.23 4.07 0.39
CA ALA A 68 4.76 4.42 1.72
C ALA A 68 4.66 3.24 2.69
N ARG A 69 3.49 2.59 2.80
CA ARG A 69 3.32 1.41 3.67
C ARG A 69 4.15 0.20 3.22
N ARG A 70 4.40 0.06 1.93
CA ARG A 70 5.28 -0.99 1.40
C ARG A 70 6.75 -0.73 1.74
N LEU A 71 7.19 0.53 1.71
CA LEU A 71 8.52 0.95 2.16
C LEU A 71 8.68 0.80 3.67
N HIS A 72 7.64 1.14 4.44
CA HIS A 72 7.60 0.90 5.89
C HIS A 72 7.74 -0.59 6.24
N ASP A 73 7.19 -1.48 5.43
CA ASP A 73 7.35 -2.93 5.59
C ASP A 73 8.82 -3.40 5.38
N GLN A 74 9.67 -2.55 4.81
CA GLN A 74 11.10 -2.76 4.61
C GLN A 74 11.96 -1.93 5.59
N ALA A 75 11.34 -1.37 6.64
CA ALA A 75 11.96 -0.42 7.57
C ALA A 75 12.58 0.81 6.87
N ARG A 76 12.01 1.24 5.74
CA ARG A 76 12.43 2.45 5.01
C ARG A 76 11.41 3.57 5.16
N SER A 77 11.87 4.81 5.14
CA SER A 77 11.01 5.99 5.20
C SER A 77 10.25 6.23 3.89
N ALA A 78 9.10 6.91 3.97
CA ALA A 78 8.34 7.32 2.79
C ALA A 78 9.09 8.31 1.87
N TRP A 79 10.18 8.92 2.35
CA TRP A 79 11.07 9.79 1.56
C TRP A 79 11.68 9.10 0.34
N TRP A 80 11.73 7.76 0.32
CA TRP A 80 12.13 7.00 -0.86
C TRP A 80 11.23 7.23 -2.08
N LEU A 81 10.02 7.76 -1.91
CA LEU A 81 9.15 8.17 -3.01
C LEU A 81 9.67 9.37 -3.80
N LEU A 82 10.68 10.10 -3.28
CA LEU A 82 11.34 11.20 -4.00
C LEU A 82 12.52 10.72 -4.85
N VAL A 83 12.97 9.48 -4.69
CA VAL A 83 14.08 8.91 -5.49
C VAL A 83 13.85 8.99 -7.02
N PRO A 84 12.62 8.85 -7.55
CA PRO A 84 12.31 9.07 -8.96
C PRO A 84 12.64 10.46 -9.53
N ILE A 85 13.00 11.45 -8.71
CA ILE A 85 13.55 12.74 -9.19
C ILE A 85 14.83 12.51 -10.00
N ILE A 86 15.59 11.46 -9.71
CA ILE A 86 16.73 11.03 -10.53
C ILE A 86 16.18 10.24 -11.72
N PRO A 87 16.32 10.74 -12.97
CA PRO A 87 15.76 10.08 -14.14
C PRO A 87 16.36 8.69 -14.34
N VAL A 88 15.54 7.77 -14.86
CA VAL A 88 15.87 6.36 -15.15
C VAL A 88 16.23 5.54 -13.91
N LEU A 89 17.31 5.86 -13.19
CA LEU A 89 17.77 5.09 -12.04
C LEU A 89 16.80 5.17 -10.86
N GLY A 90 16.21 6.35 -10.63
CA GLY A 90 15.30 6.56 -9.50
C GLY A 90 14.07 5.64 -9.54
N PRO A 91 13.30 5.64 -10.64
CA PRO A 91 12.18 4.72 -10.83
C PRO A 91 12.58 3.25 -10.77
N LEU A 92 13.74 2.86 -11.34
CA LEU A 92 14.21 1.47 -11.32
C LEU A 92 14.49 0.98 -9.89
N ILE A 93 15.20 1.79 -9.09
CA ILE A 93 15.49 1.46 -7.70
C ILE A 93 14.20 1.35 -6.88
N LEU A 94 13.28 2.30 -7.06
CA LEU A 94 12.00 2.28 -6.35
C LEU A 94 11.16 1.05 -6.76
N ALA A 95 11.10 0.71 -8.05
CA ALA A 95 10.40 -0.47 -8.55
C ALA A 95 11.00 -1.76 -7.97
N TRP A 96 12.33 -1.90 -7.99
CA TRP A 96 13.03 -3.02 -7.36
C TRP A 96 12.69 -3.18 -5.88
N ARG A 97 12.66 -2.06 -5.13
CA ARG A 97 12.27 -2.06 -3.72
C ARG A 97 10.83 -2.54 -3.55
N LEU A 98 9.88 -1.94 -4.26
CA LEU A 98 8.46 -2.24 -4.07
C LEU A 98 8.13 -3.69 -4.46
N LEU A 99 8.68 -4.16 -5.58
CA LEU A 99 8.29 -5.42 -6.20
C LEU A 99 9.12 -6.62 -5.73
N ILE A 100 10.42 -6.47 -5.45
CA ILE A 100 11.32 -7.61 -5.28
C ILE A 100 11.82 -7.73 -3.84
N THR A 101 12.19 -6.62 -3.22
CA THR A 101 12.88 -6.64 -1.92
C THR A 101 12.01 -7.24 -0.80
N PRO A 102 12.50 -8.23 -0.02
CA PRO A 102 11.74 -8.85 1.06
C PRO A 102 11.41 -7.88 2.19
N SER A 103 10.41 -8.22 3.00
CA SER A 103 10.03 -7.42 4.17
C SER A 103 10.82 -7.80 5.42
N THR A 104 10.87 -6.88 6.39
CA THR A 104 11.56 -7.14 7.68
C THR A 104 10.78 -8.17 8.50
N HIS A 105 11.51 -9.12 9.10
CA HIS A 105 10.93 -10.10 10.02
C HIS A 105 10.65 -9.48 11.39
N GLY A 106 9.50 -9.81 11.98
CA GLY A 106 9.13 -9.30 13.31
C GLY A 106 8.68 -7.85 13.29
N ALA A 107 8.50 -7.25 14.47
CA ALA A 107 8.08 -5.87 14.61
C ALA A 107 9.17 -4.89 14.12
N ASN A 108 8.77 -3.76 13.56
CA ASN A 108 9.68 -2.67 13.20
C ASN A 108 9.10 -1.32 13.67
N GLN A 109 9.82 -0.21 13.44
CA GLN A 109 9.41 1.14 13.87
C GLN A 109 8.06 1.63 13.30
N TYR A 110 7.51 0.93 12.31
CA TYR A 110 6.22 1.24 11.68
C TYR A 110 5.09 0.28 12.11
N GLY A 111 5.38 -0.68 13.00
CA GLY A 111 4.42 -1.58 13.63
C GLY A 111 4.77 -3.07 13.49
N ASP A 112 3.86 -3.89 14.02
CA ASP A 112 3.99 -5.35 14.04
C ASP A 112 4.02 -5.96 12.64
N ASP A 113 4.59 -7.17 12.55
CA ASP A 113 4.67 -7.91 11.29
C ASP A 113 3.24 -8.17 10.74
N PRO A 114 2.90 -7.68 9.54
CA PRO A 114 1.58 -7.91 8.95
C PRO A 114 1.30 -9.40 8.69
N ARG A 115 2.31 -10.26 8.71
CA ARG A 115 2.13 -11.72 8.64
C ARG A 115 1.48 -12.29 9.89
N LEU A 116 1.67 -11.69 11.06
CA LEU A 116 1.17 -12.21 12.34
C LEU A 116 -0.31 -11.87 12.60
N ARG A 117 -0.93 -11.01 11.76
CA ARG A 117 -2.37 -10.73 11.84
C ARG A 117 -3.18 -11.96 11.45
N GLY A 118 -3.58 -12.75 12.45
CA GLY A 118 -4.39 -13.96 12.30
C GLY A 118 -3.69 -15.26 12.74
N TYR A 119 -2.42 -15.20 13.17
CA TYR A 119 -1.78 -16.31 13.87
C TYR A 119 -1.99 -16.13 15.37
N ASP A 120 -2.73 -17.05 15.98
CA ASP A 120 -2.88 -17.12 17.43
C ASP A 120 -1.65 -17.83 18.01
N TYR A 121 -0.63 -17.05 18.35
CA TYR A 121 0.63 -17.54 18.92
C TYR A 121 0.46 -18.18 20.31
N LEU A 122 -0.74 -18.13 20.89
CA LEU A 122 -1.09 -18.81 22.15
C LEU A 122 -1.48 -20.29 21.95
N GLN A 123 -1.54 -20.78 20.70
CA GLN A 123 -1.85 -22.19 20.40
C GLN A 123 -0.63 -23.09 20.29
N VAL A 124 0.57 -22.57 20.54
CA VAL A 124 1.75 -23.44 20.66
C VAL A 124 1.61 -24.20 21.97
N ALA A 125 1.10 -25.42 21.91
CA ALA A 125 1.11 -26.35 23.02
C ALA A 125 2.57 -26.58 23.41
N ILE A 126 3.00 -25.89 24.47
CA ILE A 126 4.27 -26.14 25.12
C ILE A 126 4.15 -27.58 25.60
N HIS A 127 4.79 -28.50 24.90
CA HIS A 127 4.96 -29.85 25.41
C HIS A 127 5.91 -29.69 26.58
N GLU A 128 5.37 -29.51 27.79
CA GLU A 128 6.14 -29.66 29.01
C GLU A 128 6.62 -31.12 29.02
N PRO A 129 7.94 -31.37 28.97
CA PRO A 129 8.43 -32.74 29.12
C PRO A 129 8.06 -33.22 30.53
N ALA A 130 7.35 -34.36 30.57
CA ALA A 130 6.97 -35.06 31.78
C ALA A 130 8.20 -35.58 32.55
#